data_AF-A0A7C4TBB1-F1
#
_entry.id   AF-A0A7C4TBB1-F1
#
_cell.length_a   1.000
_cell.length_b   1.000
_cell.length_c   1.000
_cell.angle_alpha   90.00
_cell.angle_beta   90.00
_cell.angle_gamma   90.00
#
_symmetry.space_group_name_H-M   'P 1'
#
loop_
_entity.id
_entity.type
_entity.pdbx_description
1 polymer ?
#
loop_
_entity_poly.entity_id
_entity_poly.type
_entity_poly.pdbx_seq_one_letter_code
_entity_poly.pdbx_strand_id
1 'polypeptide(L)'
;MNWILWGLAFILLGAPTAMLMLDRLAGLSAKRFFRTQGLPALFAFTALSAYLLAARDPLFELVWWGFVGGIVGTIALDAVRLLGVKTGAFPMDMPMMFGAMVLGIAPVVQRKIVAQVVADIAKLPPEERWREMLARMKYLAAAPAWRRRLMMSGMLEGLRRLPQEQAYAMRRAQMEILTSLPEDARTTLMKTMDELMLGTAPIEEPLRSSLRNPSGVKLPQIAMRDFREKAKRAFPEASEETRVSMKAIAAAGYTWHFVNGATYGIAFTLLFGTGSWVLAILWGVFVWVVMMVSMPKMMPMIKFPIPRFLFVPLIAHIAMVIPIGYFAINFVSPMTSGSSFVSGTGLDWLLWALGLA
;
A
#
# COMPACT_ATOMS: atom_id res chain seq x y z
N MET A 1 25.50 8.71 23.79
CA MET A 1 24.28 8.16 23.16
C MET A 1 24.04 6.74 23.63
N ASN A 2 22.81 6.39 24.00
CA ASN A 2 22.44 5.02 24.35
C ASN A 2 21.98 4.25 23.10
N TRP A 3 22.92 3.55 22.47
CA TRP A 3 22.70 2.80 21.23
C TRP A 3 21.60 1.73 21.32
N ILE A 4 21.43 1.14 22.50
CA ILE A 4 20.41 0.11 22.73
C ILE A 4 19.01 0.73 22.65
N LEU A 5 18.80 1.84 23.36
CA LEU A 5 17.51 2.54 23.35
C LEU A 5 17.20 3.13 21.97
N TRP A 6 18.20 3.68 21.29
CA TRP A 6 18.06 4.17 19.92
C TRP A 6 17.64 3.05 18.95
N GLY A 7 18.34 1.92 18.99
CA GLY A 7 18.04 0.77 18.13
C GLY A 7 16.66 0.18 18.38
N LEU A 8 16.27 0.07 19.66
CA LEU A 8 14.92 -0.37 20.04
C LEU A 8 13.86 0.60 19.53
N ALA A 9 14.03 1.91 19.70
CA ALA A 9 13.10 2.91 19.19
C ALA A 9 12.95 2.80 17.67
N PHE A 10 14.05 2.70 16.94
CA PHE A 10 14.05 2.62 15.48
C PHE A 10 13.36 1.34 14.95
N ILE A 11 13.66 0.18 15.55
CA ILE A 11 13.04 -1.10 15.15
C ILE A 11 11.54 -1.13 15.44
N LEU A 12 11.14 -0.72 16.65
CA LEU A 12 9.74 -0.71 17.06
C LEU A 12 8.90 0.25 16.20
N LEU A 13 9.49 1.36 15.78
CA LEU A 13 8.88 2.35 14.89
C LEU A 13 8.75 1.84 13.44
N GLY A 14 9.78 1.16 12.94
CA GLY A 14 9.80 0.62 11.58
C GLY A 14 8.80 -0.51 11.37
N ALA A 15 8.45 -1.24 12.44
CA ALA A 15 7.53 -2.36 12.37
C ALA A 15 6.17 -1.95 11.75
N PRO A 16 5.39 -1.00 12.27
CA PRO A 16 4.14 -0.54 11.65
C PRO A 16 4.28 -0.22 10.15
N THR A 17 5.26 0.60 9.75
CA THR A 17 5.40 1.02 8.34
C THR A 17 5.79 -0.13 7.40
N ALA A 18 6.68 -1.02 7.85
CA ALA A 18 7.06 -2.21 7.09
C ALA A 18 5.87 -3.16 6.84
N MET A 19 4.87 -3.18 7.72
CA MET A 19 3.74 -4.12 7.65
C MET A 19 2.92 -4.01 6.38
N LEU A 20 2.61 -2.78 5.92
CA LEU A 20 1.85 -2.61 4.69
C LEU A 20 2.65 -3.05 3.46
N MET A 21 3.94 -2.77 3.47
CA MET A 21 4.81 -3.20 2.40
C MET A 21 4.88 -4.72 2.39
N LEU A 22 5.01 -5.37 3.54
CA LEU A 22 5.02 -6.84 3.64
C LEU A 22 3.68 -7.48 3.27
N ASP A 23 2.54 -6.87 3.59
CA ASP A 23 1.23 -7.35 3.10
C ASP A 23 1.20 -7.38 1.57
N ARG A 24 1.57 -6.27 0.94
CA ARG A 24 1.49 -6.15 -0.51
C ARG A 24 2.63 -6.80 -1.26
N LEU A 25 3.81 -6.95 -0.64
CA LEU A 25 5.04 -7.50 -1.24
C LEU A 25 5.31 -8.96 -0.84
N ALA A 26 4.68 -9.47 0.21
CA ALA A 26 4.85 -10.86 0.66
C ALA A 26 3.52 -11.60 0.86
N GLY A 27 2.36 -10.94 0.68
CA GLY A 27 1.05 -11.57 0.84
C GLY A 27 0.73 -11.90 2.29
N LEU A 28 1.35 -11.20 3.25
CA LEU A 28 1.09 -11.39 4.67
C LEU A 28 -0.15 -10.61 5.08
N SER A 29 -1.19 -11.27 5.59
CA SER A 29 -2.41 -10.60 6.00
C SER A 29 -2.16 -9.41 6.93
N ALA A 30 -2.35 -8.18 6.42
CA ALA A 30 -2.15 -6.94 7.17
C ALA A 30 -2.94 -6.95 8.48
N LYS A 31 -4.18 -7.46 8.45
CA LYS A 31 -5.04 -7.57 9.65
C LYS A 31 -4.40 -8.44 10.72
N ARG A 32 -3.93 -9.64 10.36
CA ARG A 32 -3.30 -10.57 11.32
C ARG A 32 -2.01 -9.97 11.84
N PHE A 33 -1.16 -9.50 10.93
CA PHE A 33 0.15 -8.96 11.27
C PHE A 33 0.05 -7.70 12.14
N PHE A 34 -0.85 -6.78 11.80
CA PHE A 34 -1.13 -5.60 12.61
C PHE A 34 -1.55 -5.98 14.03
N ARG A 35 -2.44 -6.97 14.18
CA ARG A 35 -2.86 -7.44 15.50
C ARG A 35 -1.75 -8.13 16.28
N THR A 36 -0.93 -8.97 15.65
CA THR A 36 0.05 -9.82 16.34
C THR A 36 1.42 -9.18 16.54
N GLN A 37 1.79 -8.22 15.68
CA GLN A 37 3.11 -7.57 15.70
C GLN A 37 2.99 -6.05 15.76
N GLY A 38 2.02 -5.46 15.05
CA GLY A 38 1.82 -4.01 15.01
C GLY A 38 1.42 -3.42 16.35
N LEU A 39 0.32 -3.90 16.94
CA LEU A 39 -0.16 -3.42 18.24
C LEU A 39 0.85 -3.66 19.36
N PRO A 40 1.50 -4.84 19.49
CA PRO A 40 2.57 -5.03 20.46
C PRO A 40 3.76 -4.09 20.24
N ALA A 41 4.20 -3.87 18.99
CA ALA A 41 5.30 -2.94 18.70
C ALA A 41 4.93 -1.50 19.06
N LEU A 42 3.71 -1.05 18.75
CA LEU A 42 3.20 0.28 19.13
C LEU A 42 3.10 0.45 20.65
N PHE A 43 2.64 -0.58 21.36
CA PHE A 43 2.59 -0.57 22.82
C PHE A 43 4.00 -0.49 23.42
N ALA A 44 4.93 -1.33 22.94
CA ALA A 44 6.32 -1.31 23.37
C ALA A 44 7.00 0.03 23.06
N PHE A 45 6.75 0.62 21.88
CA PHE A 45 7.26 1.95 21.51
C PHE A 45 6.72 3.04 22.43
N THR A 46 5.44 2.97 22.79
CA THR A 46 4.80 3.91 23.72
C THR A 46 5.40 3.79 25.12
N ALA A 47 5.59 2.56 25.62
CA ALA A 47 6.25 2.31 26.90
C ALA A 47 7.70 2.80 26.91
N LEU A 48 8.45 2.56 25.83
CA LEU A 48 9.80 3.08 25.65
C LEU A 48 9.82 4.61 25.66
N SER A 49 8.90 5.26 24.94
CA SER A 49 8.79 6.72 24.91
C SER A 49 8.49 7.31 26.29
N ALA A 50 7.59 6.68 27.06
CA ALA A 50 7.30 7.08 28.44
C ALA A 50 8.53 6.91 29.36
N TYR A 51 9.29 5.82 29.19
CA TYR A 51 10.55 5.61 29.90
C TYR A 51 11.58 6.69 29.57
N LEU A 52 11.79 7.01 28.29
CA LEU A 52 12.72 8.05 27.86
C LEU A 52 12.35 9.41 28.46
N LEU A 53 11.05 9.75 28.48
CA LEU A 53 10.55 10.96 29.14
C LEU A 53 10.86 10.97 30.64
N ALA A 54 10.54 9.88 31.35
CA ALA A 54 10.76 9.78 32.80
C ALA A 54 12.25 9.84 33.17
N ALA A 55 13.12 9.23 32.35
CA ALA A 55 14.56 9.26 32.50
C ALA A 55 15.21 10.58 32.07
N ARG A 56 14.43 11.50 31.47
CA ARG A 56 14.91 12.73 30.81
C ARG A 56 16.02 12.44 29.79
N ASP A 57 15.88 11.32 29.07
CA ASP A 57 16.82 10.92 28.03
C ASP A 57 16.65 11.83 26.80
N PRO A 58 17.72 12.40 26.23
CA PRO A 58 17.64 13.25 25.03
C PRO A 58 16.90 12.60 23.84
N LEU A 59 16.92 11.27 23.73
CA LEU A 59 16.19 10.56 22.67
C LEU A 59 14.68 10.85 22.71
N PHE A 60 14.10 11.15 23.88
CA PHE A 60 12.69 11.53 23.95
C PHE A 60 12.39 12.78 23.14
N GLU A 61 13.27 13.78 23.17
CA GLU A 61 13.08 15.03 22.43
C GLU A 61 13.16 14.80 20.92
N LEU A 62 14.06 13.93 20.44
CA LEU A 62 14.08 13.50 19.03
C LEU A 62 12.77 12.81 18.63
N VAL A 63 12.30 11.86 19.45
CA VAL A 63 11.04 11.15 19.20
C VAL A 63 9.86 12.13 19.21
N TRP A 64 9.80 13.04 20.18
CA TRP A 64 8.70 13.97 20.34
C TRP A 64 8.61 14.94 19.16
N TRP A 65 9.69 15.63 18.81
CA TRP A 65 9.66 16.59 17.70
C TRP A 65 9.54 15.92 16.34
N GLY A 66 10.12 14.72 16.19
CA GLY A 66 9.88 13.89 15.01
C GLY A 66 8.41 13.47 14.89
N PHE A 67 7.75 13.10 16.00
CA PHE A 67 6.33 12.76 16.02
C PHE A 67 5.47 13.97 15.61
N VAL A 68 5.68 15.13 16.25
CA VAL A 68 4.94 16.36 15.95
C VAL A 68 5.14 16.76 14.49
N GLY A 69 6.40 16.84 14.04
CA GLY A 69 6.74 17.18 12.65
C GLY A 69 6.16 16.20 11.64
N GLY A 70 6.16 14.90 11.96
CA GLY A 70 5.57 13.86 11.11
C GLY A 70 4.05 13.95 11.01
N ILE A 71 3.34 14.24 12.11
CA ILE A 71 1.88 14.45 12.10
C ILE A 71 1.53 15.68 11.27
N VAL A 72 2.16 16.84 11.52
CA VAL A 72 1.90 18.06 10.75
C VAL A 72 2.29 17.88 9.27
N GLY A 73 3.41 17.20 9.02
CA GLY A 73 3.85 16.80 7.68
C GLY A 73 2.81 15.94 6.95
N THR A 74 2.18 15.00 7.65
CA THR A 74 1.11 14.18 7.07
C THR A 74 -0.09 15.00 6.67
N ILE A 75 -0.49 15.98 7.49
CA ILE A 75 -1.59 16.90 7.15
C ILE A 75 -1.25 17.69 5.86
N ALA A 76 -0.03 18.20 5.76
CA ALA A 76 0.44 18.92 4.57
C ALA A 76 0.48 18.03 3.32
N LEU A 77 0.99 16.80 3.46
CA LEU A 77 0.93 15.77 2.41
C LEU A 77 -0.51 15.52 1.97
N ASP A 78 -1.42 15.33 2.94
CA ASP A 78 -2.82 15.00 2.69
C ASP A 78 -3.55 16.11 1.94
N ALA A 79 -3.25 17.38 2.21
CA ALA A 79 -3.81 18.50 1.45
C ALA A 79 -3.47 18.38 -0.04
N VAL A 80 -2.20 18.12 -0.38
CA VAL A 80 -1.75 17.92 -1.77
C VAL A 80 -2.35 16.63 -2.35
N ARG A 81 -2.34 15.54 -1.58
CA ARG A 81 -2.85 14.24 -2.01
C ARG A 81 -4.33 14.28 -2.34
N LEU A 82 -5.16 14.85 -1.47
CA LEU A 82 -6.60 14.97 -1.66
C LEU A 82 -6.94 15.83 -2.87
N LEU A 83 -6.18 16.92 -3.11
CA LEU A 83 -6.27 17.67 -4.36
C LEU A 83 -5.91 16.79 -5.57
N GLY A 84 -4.87 15.96 -5.48
CA GLY A 84 -4.52 14.98 -6.50
C GLY A 84 -5.61 13.92 -6.74
N VAL A 85 -6.29 13.46 -5.69
CA VAL A 85 -7.43 12.55 -5.80
C VAL A 85 -8.57 13.27 -6.54
N LYS A 86 -8.93 14.49 -6.13
CA LYS A 86 -9.99 15.27 -6.79
C LYS A 86 -9.70 15.53 -8.28
N THR A 87 -8.44 15.79 -8.64
CA THR A 87 -8.03 16.23 -9.99
C THR A 87 -7.71 15.13 -10.99
N GLY A 88 -7.62 13.86 -10.58
CA GLY A 88 -7.25 12.78 -11.52
C GLY A 88 -5.86 12.19 -11.31
N ALA A 89 -5.04 12.76 -10.44
CA ALA A 89 -3.62 12.40 -10.33
C ALA A 89 -3.35 11.07 -9.59
N PHE A 90 -4.23 10.65 -8.68
CA PHE A 90 -4.08 9.39 -7.93
C PHE A 90 -5.08 8.31 -8.35
N PRO A 91 -4.77 7.01 -8.26
CA PRO A 91 -5.73 5.96 -8.59
C PRO A 91 -6.94 5.97 -7.65
N MET A 92 -6.76 6.37 -6.39
CA MET A 92 -7.80 6.41 -5.37
C MET A 92 -7.29 7.10 -4.10
N ASP A 93 -8.17 7.28 -3.11
CA ASP A 93 -7.79 7.67 -1.75
C ASP A 93 -7.04 6.51 -1.06
N MET A 94 -5.70 6.59 -1.00
CA MET A 94 -4.85 5.51 -0.45
C MET A 94 -5.13 5.17 1.02
N PRO A 95 -5.33 6.14 1.94
CA PRO A 95 -5.88 5.89 3.27
C PRO A 95 -7.13 5.01 3.27
N MET A 96 -8.09 5.18 2.37
CA MET A 96 -9.26 4.28 2.29
C MET A 96 -8.85 2.83 1.99
N MET A 97 -7.85 2.61 1.12
CA MET A 97 -7.28 1.29 0.88
C MET A 97 -6.53 0.76 2.11
N PHE A 98 -5.82 1.62 2.86
CA PHE A 98 -5.16 1.24 4.11
C PHE A 98 -6.18 0.74 5.14
N GLY A 99 -7.29 1.47 5.30
CA GLY A 99 -8.39 1.04 6.18
C GLY A 99 -9.00 -0.27 5.74
N ALA A 100 -9.20 -0.46 4.43
CA ALA A 100 -9.69 -1.72 3.89
C ALA A 100 -8.73 -2.90 4.18
N MET A 101 -7.42 -2.68 4.16
CA MET A 101 -6.42 -3.70 4.53
C MET A 101 -6.45 -4.02 6.01
N VAL A 102 -6.42 -2.99 6.87
CA VAL A 102 -6.44 -3.14 8.33
C VAL A 102 -7.69 -3.90 8.79
N LEU A 103 -8.85 -3.60 8.20
CA LEU A 103 -10.12 -4.26 8.53
C LEU A 103 -10.29 -5.63 7.84
N GLY A 104 -9.41 -5.99 6.90
CA GLY A 104 -9.43 -7.26 6.18
C GLY A 104 -10.48 -7.35 5.08
N ILE A 105 -10.97 -6.22 4.58
CA ILE A 105 -11.97 -6.16 3.50
C ILE A 105 -11.36 -5.87 2.12
N ALA A 106 -10.06 -5.61 2.03
CA ALA A 106 -9.38 -5.32 0.78
C ALA A 106 -9.57 -6.41 -0.31
N PRO A 107 -9.57 -7.73 0.01
CA PRO A 107 -9.90 -8.75 -0.99
C PRO A 107 -11.30 -8.59 -1.57
N VAL A 108 -12.30 -8.23 -0.75
CA VAL A 108 -13.67 -7.98 -1.20
C VAL A 108 -13.69 -6.78 -2.15
N VAL A 109 -13.04 -5.67 -1.80
CA VAL A 109 -12.90 -4.50 -2.69
C VAL A 109 -12.28 -4.88 -4.03
N GLN A 110 -11.19 -5.66 -4.02
CA GLN A 110 -10.54 -6.13 -5.25
C GLN A 110 -11.47 -7.01 -6.09
N ARG A 111 -12.21 -7.92 -5.45
CA ARG A 111 -13.20 -8.78 -6.11
C ARG A 111 -14.28 -7.95 -6.82
N LYS A 112 -14.81 -6.91 -6.17
CA LYS A 112 -15.78 -5.97 -6.76
C LYS A 112 -15.19 -5.17 -7.93
N ILE A 113 -13.92 -4.76 -7.86
CA ILE A 113 -13.23 -4.11 -8.99
C ILE A 113 -13.15 -5.06 -10.18
N VAL A 114 -12.79 -6.33 -9.97
CA VAL A 114 -12.72 -7.35 -11.04
C VAL A 114 -14.09 -7.61 -11.66
N ALA A 115 -15.14 -7.71 -10.84
CA ALA A 115 -16.51 -7.87 -11.33
C ALA A 115 -16.90 -6.72 -12.29
N GLN A 116 -16.51 -5.49 -11.96
CA GLN A 116 -16.71 -4.34 -12.85
C GLN A 116 -15.80 -4.35 -14.09
N VAL A 117 -14.62 -4.97 -14.04
CA VAL A 117 -13.78 -5.18 -15.23
C VAL A 117 -14.43 -6.19 -16.18
N VAL A 118 -15.03 -7.26 -15.65
CA VAL A 118 -15.80 -8.22 -16.45
C VAL A 118 -16.99 -7.55 -17.13
N ALA A 119 -17.68 -6.65 -16.41
CA ALA A 119 -18.78 -5.89 -16.99
C ALA A 119 -18.37 -4.99 -18.17
N ASP A 120 -17.15 -4.43 -18.14
CA ASP A 120 -16.62 -3.66 -19.27
C ASP A 120 -16.23 -4.55 -20.44
N ILE A 121 -15.54 -5.67 -20.17
CA ILE A 121 -15.13 -6.64 -21.20
C ILE A 121 -16.34 -7.19 -21.95
N ALA A 122 -17.44 -7.44 -21.25
CA ALA A 122 -18.68 -7.93 -21.86
C ALA A 122 -19.30 -6.97 -22.90
N LYS A 123 -18.94 -5.68 -22.85
CA LYS A 123 -19.42 -4.65 -23.80
C LYS A 123 -18.53 -4.52 -25.04
N LEU A 124 -17.32 -5.10 -25.02
CA LEU A 124 -16.39 -5.04 -26.15
C LEU A 124 -16.90 -5.86 -27.34
N PRO A 125 -16.49 -5.53 -28.59
CA PRO A 125 -16.69 -6.38 -29.75
C PRO A 125 -16.14 -7.81 -29.53
N PRO A 126 -16.67 -8.84 -30.21
CA PRO A 126 -16.30 -10.24 -29.96
C PRO A 126 -14.80 -10.52 -29.97
N GLU A 127 -14.06 -9.97 -30.94
CA GLU A 127 -12.61 -10.18 -31.06
C GLU A 127 -11.80 -9.48 -29.97
N GLU A 128 -12.18 -8.25 -29.59
CA GLU A 128 -11.55 -7.51 -28.50
C GLU A 128 -11.82 -8.17 -27.16
N ARG A 129 -13.07 -8.58 -26.93
CA ARG A 129 -13.50 -9.35 -25.75
C ARG A 129 -12.68 -10.63 -25.62
N TRP A 130 -12.56 -11.41 -26.70
CA TRP A 130 -11.75 -12.62 -26.74
C TRP A 130 -10.31 -12.37 -26.30
N ARG A 131 -9.65 -11.37 -26.89
CA ARG A 131 -8.26 -11.00 -26.61
C ARG A 131 -8.06 -10.58 -25.16
N GLU A 132 -8.96 -9.75 -24.62
CA GLU A 132 -8.91 -9.30 -23.22
C GLU A 132 -9.13 -10.44 -22.23
N MET A 133 -10.02 -11.38 -22.55
CA MET A 133 -10.27 -12.58 -21.75
C MET A 133 -9.09 -13.55 -21.81
N LEU A 134 -8.54 -13.82 -23.01
CA LEU A 134 -7.41 -14.72 -23.21
C LEU A 134 -6.18 -14.26 -22.40
N ALA A 135 -5.86 -12.96 -22.44
CA ALA A 135 -4.75 -12.41 -21.68
C ALA A 135 -4.92 -12.62 -20.16
N ARG A 136 -6.14 -12.44 -19.65
CA ARG A 136 -6.46 -12.67 -18.22
C ARG A 136 -6.44 -14.15 -17.86
N MET A 137 -6.96 -15.04 -18.71
CA MET A 137 -6.97 -16.48 -18.43
C MET A 137 -5.56 -17.06 -18.44
N LYS A 138 -4.69 -16.61 -19.36
CA LYS A 138 -3.25 -16.93 -19.32
C LYS A 138 -2.59 -16.48 -18.02
N TYR A 139 -2.87 -15.25 -17.58
CA TYR A 139 -2.39 -14.75 -16.29
C TYR A 139 -2.88 -15.61 -15.12
N LEU A 140 -4.18 -15.93 -15.09
CA LEU A 140 -4.80 -16.69 -14.01
C LEU A 140 -4.26 -18.11 -13.91
N ALA A 141 -4.05 -18.78 -15.04
CA ALA A 141 -3.47 -20.12 -15.08
C ALA A 141 -2.10 -20.15 -14.39
N ALA A 142 -1.29 -19.11 -14.60
CA ALA A 142 0.03 -18.99 -13.99
C ALA A 142 0.06 -18.34 -12.59
N ALA A 143 -1.02 -17.69 -12.18
CA ALA A 143 -1.08 -16.99 -10.90
C ALA A 143 -1.06 -17.99 -9.71
N PRO A 144 -0.50 -17.60 -8.55
CA PRO A 144 -0.65 -18.36 -7.32
C PRO A 144 -2.13 -18.67 -7.01
N ALA A 145 -2.40 -19.83 -6.42
CA ALA A 145 -3.76 -20.35 -6.24
C ALA A 145 -4.72 -19.34 -5.56
N TRP A 146 -4.29 -18.67 -4.49
CA TRP A 146 -5.11 -17.68 -3.79
C TRP A 146 -5.49 -16.49 -4.69
N ARG A 147 -4.55 -15.98 -5.50
CA ARG A 147 -4.78 -14.85 -6.40
C ARG A 147 -5.68 -15.26 -7.56
N ARG A 148 -5.45 -16.46 -8.10
CA ARG A 148 -6.33 -17.06 -9.10
C ARG A 148 -7.76 -17.17 -8.57
N ARG A 149 -7.96 -17.73 -7.37
CA ARG A 149 -9.28 -17.83 -6.70
C ARG A 149 -9.93 -16.46 -6.50
N LEU A 150 -9.19 -15.47 -5.98
CA LEU A 150 -9.70 -14.12 -5.77
C LEU A 150 -10.20 -13.47 -7.07
N MET A 151 -9.37 -13.51 -8.11
CA MET A 151 -9.73 -12.95 -9.42
C MET A 151 -10.88 -13.73 -10.08
N MET A 152 -10.84 -15.06 -10.08
CA MET A 152 -11.90 -15.89 -10.65
C MET A 152 -13.23 -15.72 -9.90
N SER A 153 -13.20 -15.57 -8.57
CA SER A 153 -14.39 -15.24 -7.77
C SER A 153 -14.99 -13.90 -8.21
N GLY A 154 -14.15 -12.89 -8.46
CA GLY A 154 -14.61 -11.60 -9.01
C GLY A 154 -15.15 -11.72 -10.43
N MET A 155 -14.57 -12.60 -11.25
CA MET A 155 -15.10 -12.86 -12.60
C MET A 155 -16.47 -13.53 -12.55
N LEU A 156 -16.64 -14.56 -11.72
CA LEU A 156 -17.92 -15.25 -11.51
C LEU A 156 -18.98 -14.28 -10.98
N GLU A 157 -18.62 -13.42 -10.03
CA GLU A 157 -19.51 -12.37 -9.53
C GLU A 157 -19.90 -11.39 -10.65
N GLY A 158 -18.95 -10.94 -11.46
CA GLY A 158 -19.21 -10.09 -12.62
C GLY A 158 -20.17 -10.74 -13.61
N LEU A 159 -19.94 -12.01 -13.97
CA LEU A 159 -20.80 -12.76 -14.89
C LEU A 159 -22.24 -12.89 -14.39
N ARG A 160 -22.44 -13.08 -13.08
CA ARG A 160 -23.79 -13.17 -12.48
C ARG A 160 -24.58 -11.85 -12.55
N ARG A 161 -23.89 -10.71 -12.64
CA ARG A 161 -24.51 -9.37 -12.73
C ARG A 161 -24.84 -8.95 -14.16
N LEU A 162 -24.37 -9.68 -15.18
CA LEU A 162 -24.59 -9.34 -16.58
C LEU A 162 -26.01 -9.72 -17.05
N PRO A 163 -26.56 -8.99 -18.04
CA PRO A 163 -27.71 -9.47 -18.80
C PRO A 163 -27.45 -10.87 -19.39
N GLN A 164 -28.50 -11.68 -19.50
CA GLN A 164 -28.38 -13.09 -19.91
C GLN A 164 -27.62 -13.28 -21.23
N GLU A 165 -27.89 -12.45 -22.24
CA GLU A 165 -27.21 -12.49 -23.54
C GLU A 165 -25.71 -12.21 -23.42
N GLN A 166 -25.33 -11.18 -22.66
CA GLN A 166 -23.93 -10.83 -22.42
C GLN A 166 -23.22 -11.92 -21.61
N ALA A 167 -23.89 -12.46 -20.58
CA ALA A 167 -23.38 -13.57 -19.79
C ALA A 167 -23.17 -14.84 -20.63
N TYR A 168 -24.08 -15.13 -21.58
CA TYR A 168 -23.94 -16.25 -22.52
C TYR A 168 -22.75 -16.04 -23.44
N ALA A 169 -22.63 -14.86 -24.05
CA ALA A 169 -21.53 -14.54 -24.95
C ALA A 169 -20.16 -14.59 -24.24
N MET A 170 -20.08 -14.13 -22.99
CA MET A 170 -18.88 -14.25 -22.17
C MET A 170 -18.55 -15.72 -21.84
N ARG A 171 -19.54 -16.53 -21.47
CA ARG A 171 -19.33 -17.97 -21.18
C ARG A 171 -18.88 -18.74 -22.43
N ARG A 172 -19.46 -18.44 -23.59
CA ARG A 172 -19.04 -19.02 -24.88
C ARG A 172 -17.57 -18.71 -25.17
N ALA A 173 -17.19 -17.43 -25.11
CA ALA A 173 -15.80 -17.01 -25.30
C ALA A 173 -14.86 -17.67 -24.27
N GLN A 174 -15.28 -17.79 -23.00
CA GLN A 174 -14.49 -18.48 -21.98
C GLN A 174 -14.25 -19.95 -22.32
N MET A 175 -15.27 -20.69 -22.78
CA MET A 175 -15.14 -22.10 -23.16
C MET A 175 -14.22 -22.30 -24.36
N GLU A 176 -14.41 -21.49 -25.40
CA GLU A 176 -13.55 -21.48 -26.57
C GLU A 176 -12.09 -21.10 -26.19
N ILE A 177 -11.87 -20.17 -25.23
CA ILE A 177 -10.52 -19.88 -24.73
C ILE A 177 -9.94 -21.08 -23.99
N LEU A 178 -10.72 -21.73 -23.10
CA LEU A 178 -10.25 -22.90 -22.35
C LEU A 178 -9.75 -24.01 -23.27
N THR A 179 -10.43 -24.26 -24.39
CA THR A 179 -9.99 -25.28 -25.36
C THR A 179 -8.71 -24.89 -26.10
N SER A 180 -8.44 -23.59 -26.26
CA SER A 180 -7.21 -23.07 -26.88
C SER A 180 -5.99 -23.04 -25.93
N LEU A 181 -6.19 -23.20 -24.62
CA LEU A 181 -5.10 -23.18 -23.64
C LEU A 181 -4.39 -24.55 -23.56
N PRO A 182 -3.10 -24.56 -23.19
CA PRO A 182 -2.39 -25.78 -22.80
C PRO A 182 -3.14 -26.59 -21.74
N GLU A 183 -2.99 -27.91 -21.76
CA GLU A 183 -3.75 -28.83 -20.90
C GLU A 183 -3.56 -28.56 -19.40
N ASP A 184 -2.32 -28.26 -18.97
CA ASP A 184 -1.98 -27.92 -17.60
C ASP A 184 -2.66 -26.62 -17.14
N ALA A 185 -2.65 -25.59 -18.00
CA ALA A 185 -3.31 -24.31 -17.76
C ALA A 185 -4.84 -24.48 -17.68
N ARG A 186 -5.42 -25.23 -18.62
CA ARG A 186 -6.86 -25.55 -18.64
C ARG A 186 -7.27 -26.30 -17.38
N THR A 187 -6.56 -27.37 -17.03
CA THR A 187 -6.83 -28.19 -15.82
C THR A 187 -6.77 -27.36 -14.56
N THR A 188 -5.77 -26.49 -14.46
CA THR A 188 -5.58 -25.57 -13.33
C THR A 188 -6.74 -24.59 -13.17
N LEU A 189 -7.21 -24.01 -14.27
CA LEU A 189 -8.35 -23.09 -14.26
C LEU A 189 -9.66 -23.81 -13.94
N MET A 190 -9.92 -24.96 -14.56
CA MET A 190 -11.13 -25.76 -14.32
C MET A 190 -11.21 -26.21 -12.86
N LYS A 191 -10.14 -26.78 -12.30
CA LYS A 191 -10.07 -27.15 -10.88
C LYS A 191 -10.39 -25.97 -9.97
N THR A 192 -9.87 -24.78 -10.28
CA THR A 192 -10.15 -23.58 -9.47
C THR A 192 -11.60 -23.11 -9.60
N MET A 193 -12.20 -23.25 -10.78
CA MET A 193 -13.61 -22.95 -10.99
C MET A 193 -14.50 -23.91 -10.21
N ASP A 194 -14.20 -25.22 -10.23
CA ASP A 194 -14.93 -26.25 -9.48
C ASP A 194 -14.84 -26.00 -7.97
N GLU A 195 -13.64 -25.71 -7.46
CA GLU A 195 -13.40 -25.31 -6.07
C GLU A 195 -14.26 -24.11 -5.62
N LEU A 196 -14.37 -23.08 -6.48
CA LEU A 196 -15.16 -21.90 -6.20
C LEU A 196 -16.67 -22.15 -6.29
N MET A 197 -17.11 -23.00 -7.21
CA MET A 197 -18.53 -23.34 -7.40
C MET A 197 -19.05 -24.25 -6.29
N LEU A 198 -18.22 -25.19 -5.83
CA LEU A 198 -18.54 -26.08 -4.71
C LEU A 198 -18.36 -25.41 -3.34
N GLY A 199 -17.75 -24.21 -3.28
CA GLY A 199 -17.45 -23.52 -2.03
C GLY A 199 -16.40 -24.24 -1.17
N THR A 200 -15.63 -25.17 -1.75
CA THR A 200 -14.67 -26.01 -1.04
C THR A 200 -13.33 -25.33 -0.80
N ALA A 201 -13.05 -24.24 -1.52
CA ALA A 201 -11.84 -23.47 -1.32
C ALA A 201 -12.11 -22.13 -0.63
N PRO A 202 -11.57 -21.92 0.58
CA PRO A 202 -11.60 -20.59 1.16
C PRO A 202 -10.80 -19.63 0.27
N ILE A 203 -11.29 -18.40 0.13
CA ILE A 203 -10.52 -17.25 -0.40
C ILE A 203 -9.60 -16.73 0.73
N GLU A 204 -9.07 -17.63 1.55
CA GLU A 204 -8.16 -17.25 2.60
C GLU A 204 -6.75 -17.06 2.05
N GLU A 205 -6.09 -16.08 2.65
CA GLU A 205 -4.79 -15.54 2.28
C GLU A 205 -3.69 -16.45 2.86
N PRO A 206 -2.96 -17.23 2.03
CA PRO A 206 -1.90 -18.06 2.57
C PRO A 206 -0.72 -17.18 2.98
N LEU A 207 -0.29 -17.31 4.24
CA LEU A 207 0.84 -16.60 4.87
C LEU A 207 2.19 -16.70 4.14
N ARG A 208 2.33 -17.45 3.03
CA ARG A 208 3.63 -17.85 2.48
C ARG A 208 3.74 -17.95 0.96
N SER A 209 2.75 -17.51 0.17
CA SER A 209 2.91 -17.62 -1.29
C SER A 209 3.78 -16.48 -1.84
N SER A 210 4.96 -16.82 -2.34
CA SER A 210 5.88 -15.87 -2.97
C SER A 210 5.18 -15.08 -4.08
N LEU A 211 5.40 -13.77 -4.11
CA LEU A 211 4.85 -12.87 -5.12
C LEU A 211 5.42 -13.03 -6.53
N ARG A 212 6.44 -13.87 -6.71
CA ARG A 212 6.95 -14.13 -8.04
C ARG A 212 5.86 -14.85 -8.81
N ASN A 213 5.34 -14.19 -9.84
CA ASN A 213 4.62 -14.90 -10.88
C ASN A 213 5.66 -15.76 -11.61
N PRO A 214 5.66 -17.09 -11.45
CA PRO A 214 6.71 -17.95 -12.00
C PRO A 214 6.78 -17.88 -13.53
N SER A 215 5.70 -17.48 -14.19
CA SER A 215 5.56 -17.50 -15.64
C SER A 215 6.04 -16.25 -16.38
N GLY A 216 6.35 -15.16 -15.67
CA GLY A 216 6.60 -13.85 -16.32
C GLY A 216 5.37 -13.21 -17.00
N VAL A 217 4.20 -13.86 -16.99
CA VAL A 217 2.96 -13.32 -17.60
C VAL A 217 2.49 -12.10 -16.80
N LYS A 218 2.40 -10.94 -17.46
CA LYS A 218 1.93 -9.71 -16.81
C LYS A 218 0.41 -9.72 -16.66
N LEU A 219 -0.07 -9.24 -15.52
CA LEU A 219 -1.49 -9.00 -15.29
C LEU A 219 -1.95 -7.90 -16.26
N PRO A 220 -3.01 -8.11 -17.06
CA PRO A 220 -3.56 -7.06 -17.90
C PRO A 220 -3.94 -5.84 -17.04
N GLN A 221 -3.35 -4.71 -17.39
CA GLN A 221 -3.50 -3.46 -16.63
C GLN A 221 -4.70 -2.68 -17.15
N ILE A 222 -5.41 -2.01 -16.25
CA ILE A 222 -6.46 -1.05 -16.58
C ILE A 222 -5.94 0.37 -16.40
N ALA A 223 -6.47 1.31 -17.20
CA ALA A 223 -6.06 2.70 -17.09
C ALA A 223 -6.37 3.24 -15.68
N MET A 224 -5.49 4.09 -15.13
CA MET A 224 -5.66 4.62 -13.77
C MET A 224 -7.02 5.32 -13.56
N ARG A 225 -7.51 6.03 -14.58
CA ARG A 225 -8.84 6.66 -14.55
C ARG A 225 -9.95 5.63 -14.38
N ASP A 226 -9.90 4.54 -15.13
CA ASP A 226 -10.92 3.50 -15.10
C ASP A 226 -10.84 2.70 -13.79
N PHE A 227 -9.62 2.44 -13.29
CA PHE A 227 -9.42 1.86 -11.96
C PHE A 227 -10.10 2.70 -10.87
N ARG A 228 -9.92 4.03 -10.91
CA ARG A 228 -10.51 4.95 -9.94
C ARG A 228 -12.02 4.88 -9.91
N GLU A 229 -12.66 4.94 -11.07
CA GLU A 229 -14.12 4.86 -11.17
C GLU A 229 -14.64 3.52 -10.62
N LYS A 230 -13.93 2.43 -10.90
CA LYS A 230 -14.26 1.11 -10.36
C LYS A 230 -14.08 1.03 -8.86
N ALA A 231 -12.97 1.56 -8.34
CA ALA A 231 -12.71 1.62 -6.90
C ALA A 231 -13.82 2.43 -6.19
N LYS A 232 -14.22 3.58 -6.73
CA LYS A 232 -15.28 4.44 -6.16
C LYS A 232 -16.59 3.68 -5.94
N ARG A 233 -16.96 2.75 -6.85
CA ARG A 233 -18.14 1.89 -6.73
C ARG A 233 -17.91 0.66 -5.85
N ALA A 234 -16.70 0.09 -5.93
CA ALA A 234 -16.34 -1.12 -5.20
C ALA A 234 -16.32 -0.94 -3.67
N PHE A 235 -15.94 0.24 -3.17
CA PHE A 235 -15.87 0.49 -1.73
C PHE A 235 -17.25 0.43 -1.04
N PRO A 236 -18.28 1.17 -1.49
CA PRO A 236 -19.63 1.05 -0.94
C PRO A 236 -20.18 -0.39 -1.00
N GLU A 237 -20.03 -1.07 -2.13
CA GLU A 237 -20.49 -2.46 -2.28
C GLU A 237 -19.78 -3.43 -1.33
N ALA A 238 -18.47 -3.26 -1.14
CA ALA A 238 -17.70 -4.06 -0.19
C ALA A 238 -18.07 -3.73 1.27
N SER A 239 -18.33 -2.46 1.57
CA SER A 239 -18.79 -1.99 2.88
C SER A 239 -20.13 -2.62 3.25
N GLU A 240 -21.09 -2.64 2.31
CA GLU A 240 -22.39 -3.27 2.48
C GLU A 240 -22.27 -4.78 2.72
N GLU A 241 -21.52 -5.49 1.87
CA GLU A 241 -21.36 -6.95 1.98
C GLU A 241 -20.70 -7.37 3.31
N THR A 242 -19.69 -6.63 3.74
CA THR A 242 -18.91 -6.95 4.96
C THR A 242 -19.51 -6.36 6.22
N ARG A 243 -20.54 -5.52 6.10
CA ARG A 243 -21.14 -4.74 7.21
C ARG A 243 -20.13 -3.84 7.94
N VAL A 244 -19.01 -3.50 7.29
CA VAL A 244 -18.00 -2.58 7.81
C VAL A 244 -18.31 -1.19 7.26
N SER A 245 -18.67 -0.24 8.12
CA SER A 245 -19.06 1.10 7.67
C SER A 245 -17.92 1.84 6.95
N MET A 246 -18.27 2.66 5.96
CA MET A 246 -17.32 3.54 5.26
C MET A 246 -16.55 4.47 6.20
N LYS A 247 -17.17 4.89 7.31
CA LYS A 247 -16.52 5.70 8.36
C LYS A 247 -15.45 4.91 9.09
N ALA A 248 -15.69 3.63 9.40
CA ALA A 248 -14.69 2.78 10.04
C ALA A 248 -13.50 2.53 9.10
N ILE A 249 -13.75 2.32 7.80
CA ILE A 249 -12.71 2.20 6.78
C ILE A 249 -11.86 3.48 6.75
N ALA A 250 -12.50 4.65 6.66
CA ALA A 250 -11.80 5.92 6.68
C ALA A 250 -10.99 6.10 7.97
N ALA A 251 -11.60 5.92 9.14
CA ALA A 251 -10.94 6.11 10.43
C ALA A 251 -9.70 5.19 10.57
N ALA A 252 -9.84 3.88 10.29
CA ALA A 252 -8.71 2.96 10.35
C ALA A 252 -7.60 3.36 9.36
N GLY A 253 -8.00 3.77 8.16
CA GLY A 253 -7.09 4.17 7.10
C GLY A 253 -6.29 5.43 7.37
N TYR A 254 -6.97 6.50 7.80
CA TYR A 254 -6.35 7.78 8.14
C TYR A 254 -5.51 7.67 9.41
N THR A 255 -6.00 7.01 10.47
CA THR A 255 -5.18 6.75 11.66
C THR A 255 -3.87 6.07 11.30
N TRP A 256 -3.94 5.04 10.46
CA TRP A 256 -2.74 4.34 10.01
C TRP A 256 -1.84 5.22 9.12
N HIS A 257 -2.43 6.07 8.29
CA HIS A 257 -1.67 7.02 7.49
C HIS A 257 -0.88 8.01 8.36
N PHE A 258 -1.50 8.55 9.41
CA PHE A 258 -0.86 9.41 10.40
C PHE A 258 0.25 8.71 11.18
N VAL A 259 0.04 7.45 11.59
CA VAL A 259 1.11 6.67 12.24
C VAL A 259 2.32 6.52 11.33
N ASN A 260 2.12 6.24 10.03
CA ASN A 260 3.24 6.15 9.09
C ASN A 260 3.97 7.49 8.90
N GLY A 261 3.25 8.60 8.80
CA GLY A 261 3.89 9.90 8.68
C GLY A 261 4.63 10.34 9.95
N ALA A 262 4.07 10.04 11.13
CA ALA A 262 4.78 10.19 12.40
C ALA A 262 6.07 9.36 12.41
N THR A 263 6.03 8.11 11.94
CA THR A 263 7.23 7.26 11.77
C THR A 263 8.28 7.91 10.88
N TYR A 264 7.91 8.51 9.75
CA TYR A 264 8.89 9.19 8.89
C TYR A 264 9.52 10.43 9.55
N GLY A 265 8.75 11.18 10.35
CA GLY A 265 9.27 12.31 11.12
C GLY A 265 10.22 11.89 12.24
N ILE A 266 9.84 10.87 13.02
CA ILE A 266 10.69 10.29 14.08
C ILE A 266 11.96 9.67 13.48
N ALA A 267 11.85 8.93 12.37
CA ALA A 267 13.01 8.37 11.70
C ALA A 267 13.98 9.48 11.23
N PHE A 268 13.46 10.60 10.72
CA PHE A 268 14.29 11.74 10.34
C PHE A 268 15.08 12.30 11.53
N THR A 269 14.42 12.62 12.65
CA THR A 269 15.10 13.19 13.83
C THR A 269 16.03 12.18 14.52
N LEU A 270 15.69 10.89 14.55
CA LEU A 270 16.59 9.85 15.07
C LEU A 270 17.85 9.70 14.21
N LEU A 271 17.75 9.89 12.90
CA LEU A 271 18.89 9.78 11.99
C LEU A 271 19.74 11.05 12.00
N PHE A 272 19.12 12.23 11.89
CA PHE A 272 19.81 13.48 11.57
C PHE A 272 19.78 14.53 12.69
N GLY A 273 19.05 14.30 13.79
CA GLY A 273 18.94 15.27 14.87
C GLY A 273 18.22 16.54 14.42
N THR A 274 18.89 17.70 14.56
CA THR A 274 18.43 18.97 13.99
C THR A 274 18.41 18.95 12.45
N GLY A 275 19.38 18.23 11.85
CA GLY A 275 19.56 18.15 10.41
C GLY A 275 19.74 19.51 9.73
N SER A 276 19.38 19.56 8.44
CA SER A 276 19.37 20.76 7.61
C SER A 276 18.19 20.71 6.64
N TRP A 277 17.87 21.84 6.00
CA TRP A 277 16.84 21.86 4.96
C TRP A 277 17.19 20.95 3.77
N VAL A 278 18.47 20.85 3.41
CA VAL A 278 18.92 19.97 2.33
C VAL A 278 18.66 18.51 2.69
N LEU A 279 18.98 18.10 3.92
CA LEU A 279 18.71 16.74 4.40
C LEU A 279 17.21 16.44 4.46
N ALA A 280 16.38 17.40 4.90
CA ALA A 280 14.92 17.23 4.92
C ALA A 280 14.36 17.02 3.50
N ILE A 281 14.82 17.80 2.52
CA ILE A 281 14.42 17.64 1.12
C ILE A 281 14.89 16.28 0.57
N LEU A 282 16.16 15.92 0.79
CA LEU A 282 16.70 14.62 0.36
C LEU A 282 15.94 13.45 1.00
N TRP A 283 15.55 13.57 2.27
CA TRP A 283 14.70 12.60 2.95
C TRP A 283 13.34 12.45 2.26
N GLY A 284 12.71 13.57 1.89
CA GLY A 284 11.43 13.56 1.16
C GLY A 284 11.53 12.90 -0.20
N VAL A 285 12.60 13.20 -0.94
CA VAL A 285 12.91 12.56 -2.22
C VAL A 285 13.17 11.07 -2.02
N PHE A 286 13.93 10.68 -1.01
CA PHE A 286 14.20 9.27 -0.69
C PHE A 286 12.91 8.49 -0.42
N VAL A 287 12.04 8.98 0.47
CA VAL A 287 10.74 8.34 0.78
C VAL A 287 9.89 8.24 -0.49
N TRP A 288 9.84 9.31 -1.30
CA TRP A 288 9.15 9.31 -2.59
C TRP A 288 9.70 8.24 -3.54
N VAL A 289 11.02 8.13 -3.73
CA VAL A 289 11.63 7.11 -4.60
C VAL A 289 11.25 5.71 -4.14
N VAL A 290 11.40 5.41 -2.85
CA VAL A 290 11.08 4.09 -2.28
C VAL A 290 9.61 3.74 -2.53
N MET A 291 8.70 4.71 -2.34
CA MET A 291 7.28 4.53 -2.63
C MET A 291 7.02 4.33 -4.13
N MET A 292 7.63 5.13 -5.01
CA MET A 292 7.41 5.01 -6.46
C MET A 292 7.94 3.69 -7.04
N VAL A 293 9.04 3.16 -6.51
CA VAL A 293 9.57 1.84 -6.88
C VAL A 293 8.65 0.72 -6.40
N SER A 294 8.01 0.90 -5.25
CA SER A 294 7.14 -0.11 -4.63
C SER A 294 5.73 -0.14 -5.23
N MET A 295 5.18 1.01 -5.60
CA MET A 295 3.79 1.17 -6.05
C MET A 295 3.36 0.25 -7.22
N PRO A 296 4.12 0.13 -8.33
CA PRO A 296 3.76 -0.78 -9.42
C PRO A 296 3.65 -2.25 -8.99
N LYS A 297 4.44 -2.66 -7.98
CA LYS A 297 4.39 -4.03 -7.43
C LYS A 297 3.17 -4.22 -6.52
N MET A 298 2.80 -3.18 -5.76
CA MET A 298 1.64 -3.20 -4.85
C MET A 298 0.30 -3.08 -5.58
N MET A 299 0.27 -2.40 -6.73
CA MET A 299 -0.94 -2.17 -7.54
C MET A 299 -0.74 -2.62 -9.00
N PRO A 300 -0.50 -3.92 -9.25
CA PRO A 300 -0.12 -4.41 -10.58
C PRO A 300 -1.23 -4.28 -11.62
N MET A 301 -2.49 -4.10 -11.19
CA MET A 301 -3.65 -3.89 -12.07
C MET A 301 -3.67 -2.50 -12.73
N ILE A 302 -2.84 -1.55 -12.30
CA ILE A 302 -2.96 -0.16 -12.73
C ILE A 302 -1.88 0.18 -13.75
N LYS A 303 -2.30 0.74 -14.88
CA LYS A 303 -1.42 1.42 -15.82
C LYS A 303 -1.29 2.88 -15.41
N PHE A 304 -0.16 3.21 -14.77
CA PHE A 304 0.13 4.58 -14.32
C PHE A 304 0.53 5.48 -15.51
N PRO A 305 0.04 6.73 -15.57
CA PRO A 305 0.42 7.69 -16.62
C PRO A 305 1.77 8.35 -16.29
N ILE A 306 2.87 7.60 -16.44
CA ILE A 306 4.24 8.11 -16.29
C ILE A 306 4.58 9.03 -17.48
N PRO A 307 5.21 10.21 -17.27
CA PRO A 307 5.79 10.72 -16.01
C PRO A 307 4.81 11.56 -15.16
N ARG A 308 3.63 11.93 -15.67
CA ARG A 308 2.67 12.80 -14.97
C ARG A 308 2.33 12.31 -13.56
N PHE A 309 2.17 10.99 -13.40
CA PHE A 309 1.91 10.37 -12.10
C PHE A 309 3.02 10.62 -11.08
N LEU A 310 4.28 10.82 -11.49
CA LEU A 310 5.42 10.94 -10.57
C LEU A 310 5.49 12.30 -9.87
N PHE A 311 5.04 13.38 -10.54
CA PHE A 311 5.17 14.75 -10.05
C PHE A 311 4.28 15.05 -8.84
N VAL A 312 3.01 14.62 -8.86
CA VAL A 312 2.08 14.94 -7.76
C VAL A 312 2.48 14.25 -6.45
N PRO A 313 2.84 12.95 -6.42
CA PRO A 313 3.44 12.32 -5.26
C PRO A 313 4.72 13.03 -4.81
N LEU A 314 5.61 13.43 -5.73
CA LEU A 314 6.83 14.15 -5.36
C LEU A 314 6.49 15.44 -4.59
N ILE A 315 5.60 16.27 -5.12
CA ILE A 315 5.15 17.50 -4.45
C ILE A 315 4.53 17.18 -3.09
N ALA A 316 3.74 16.12 -2.98
CA ALA A 316 3.14 15.72 -1.69
C ALA A 316 4.20 15.32 -0.65
N HIS A 317 5.29 14.67 -1.06
CA HIS A 317 6.39 14.31 -0.17
C HIS A 317 7.26 15.52 0.20
N ILE A 318 7.46 16.46 -0.73
CA ILE A 318 8.11 17.74 -0.41
C ILE A 318 7.26 18.52 0.61
N ALA A 319 5.94 18.58 0.42
CA ALA A 319 5.03 19.20 1.39
C ALA A 319 5.09 18.53 2.77
N MET A 320 5.28 17.21 2.83
CA MET A 320 5.45 16.46 4.07
C MET A 320 6.72 16.83 4.83
N VAL A 321 7.85 16.97 4.13
CA VAL A 321 9.15 17.19 4.79
C VAL A 321 9.37 18.63 5.21
N ILE A 322 8.60 19.59 4.69
CA ILE A 322 8.69 20.98 5.15
C ILE A 322 8.40 21.09 6.66
N PRO A 323 7.26 20.60 7.19
CA PRO A 323 7.04 20.58 8.64
C PRO A 323 8.07 19.73 9.41
N ILE A 324 8.47 18.57 8.89
CA ILE A 324 9.47 17.71 9.54
C ILE A 324 10.79 18.47 9.73
N GLY A 325 11.30 19.10 8.68
CA GLY A 325 12.52 19.90 8.72
C GLY A 325 12.36 21.13 9.61
N TYR A 326 11.21 21.82 9.55
CA TYR A 326 10.93 22.97 10.42
C TYR A 326 11.02 22.61 11.91
N PHE A 327 10.35 21.53 12.33
CA PHE A 327 10.37 21.12 13.74
C PHE A 327 11.74 20.60 14.17
N ALA A 328 12.43 19.84 13.31
CA ALA A 328 13.77 19.35 13.61
C ALA A 328 14.76 20.51 13.81
N ILE A 329 14.84 21.45 12.87
CA ILE A 329 15.83 22.53 12.88
C ILE A 329 15.58 23.53 14.02
N ASN A 330 14.31 23.85 14.31
CA ASN A 330 13.98 24.94 15.24
C ASN A 330 13.74 24.49 16.68
N PHE A 331 13.43 23.21 16.92
CA PHE A 331 13.00 22.76 18.24
C PHE A 331 13.83 21.62 18.82
N VAL A 332 14.61 20.87 18.02
CA VAL A 332 15.56 19.91 18.57
C VAL A 332 16.78 20.68 19.09
N SER A 333 17.09 20.52 20.38
CA SER A 333 18.24 21.18 20.98
C SER A 333 19.57 20.63 20.42
N PRO A 334 20.63 21.46 20.32
CA PRO A 334 21.95 21.01 19.85
C PRO A 334 22.50 19.85 20.69
N MET A 335 22.29 19.88 22.01
CA MET A 335 22.68 18.81 22.92
C MET A 335 21.97 17.50 22.57
N THR A 336 20.67 17.55 22.27
CA THR A 336 19.89 16.38 21.86
C THR A 336 20.27 15.88 20.47
N SER A 337 20.63 16.77 19.54
CA SER A 337 21.12 16.39 18.22
C SER A 337 22.33 15.46 18.27
N GLY A 338 23.17 15.59 19.31
CA GLY A 338 24.28 14.67 19.60
C GLY A 338 23.86 13.22 19.89
N SER A 339 22.56 12.96 20.09
CA SER A 339 21.97 11.62 20.24
C SER A 339 21.30 11.10 18.95
N SER A 340 21.53 11.75 17.82
CA SER A 340 21.15 11.23 16.49
C SER A 340 22.17 10.21 15.98
N PHE A 341 21.79 9.41 14.99
CA PHE A 341 22.70 8.44 14.37
C PHE A 341 23.94 9.11 13.76
N VAL A 342 23.76 10.16 12.96
CA VAL A 342 24.87 10.84 12.28
C VAL A 342 25.85 11.42 13.30
N SER A 343 25.37 12.17 14.28
CA SER A 343 26.26 12.79 15.27
C SER A 343 26.85 11.76 16.23
N GLY A 344 26.08 10.75 16.62
CA GLY A 344 26.56 9.69 17.50
C GLY A 344 27.57 8.73 16.87
N THR A 345 27.58 8.60 15.53
CA THR A 345 28.62 7.87 14.78
C THR A 345 29.80 8.75 14.35
N GLY A 346 29.72 10.06 14.56
CA GLY A 346 30.71 11.01 14.07
C GLY A 346 30.71 11.14 12.54
N LEU A 347 29.57 10.93 11.87
CA LEU A 347 29.43 11.12 10.42
C LEU A 347 29.14 12.58 10.01
N ASP A 348 29.09 13.52 10.98
CA ASP A 348 28.82 14.94 10.70
C ASP A 348 29.83 15.54 9.72
N TRP A 349 31.11 15.13 9.80
CA TRP A 349 32.15 15.64 8.90
C TRP A 349 31.88 15.29 7.43
N LEU A 350 31.26 14.14 7.16
CA LEU A 350 30.91 13.71 5.80
C LEU A 350 29.77 14.58 5.26
N LEU A 351 28.76 14.87 6.09
CA LEU A 351 27.68 15.77 5.70
C LEU A 351 28.19 17.17 5.44
N TRP A 352 29.12 17.66 6.27
CA TRP A 352 29.77 18.95 6.06
C TRP A 352 30.61 18.99 4.76
N ALA A 353 31.41 17.95 4.50
CA ALA A 353 32.20 17.83 3.27
C ALA A 353 31.33 17.79 2.01
N LEU A 354 30.09 17.29 2.11
CA LEU A 354 29.12 17.25 1.02
C LEU A 354 28.24 18.51 0.94
N GLY A 355 28.41 19.49 1.83
CA GLY A 355 27.57 20.69 1.89
C GLY A 355 26.12 20.42 2.31
N LEU A 356 25.90 19.34 3.07
CA LEU A 356 24.59 18.90 3.56
C LEU A 356 24.33 19.29 5.02
N ALA A 357 25.36 19.65 5.79
CA ALA A 357 25.28 20.02 7.20
C ALA A 357 24.96 21.52 7.41
#